data_AF-A0A7C6Y1M8-F1
#
_entry.id   AF-A0A7C6Y1M8-F1
#
_cell.length_a   1.000
_cell.length_b   1.000
_cell.length_c   1.000
_cell.angle_alpha   90.00
_cell.angle_beta   90.00
_cell.angle_gamma   90.00
#
_symmetry.space_group_name_H-M   'P 1'
#
loop_
_entity.id
_entity.type
_entity.pdbx_description
1 polymer ?
#
loop_
_entity_poly.entity_id
_entity_poly.type
_entity_poly.pdbx_seq_one_letter_code
_entity_poly.pdbx_strand_id
1 'polypeptide(L)' 'MSEETLSCVEPLDETPAEAPEAQPAAAPQPAAMTVARVGQKAPDFSGMAYVDGGFKRVSLLDYRGKWTMICFYPGDFTFV' A
#
# COMPACT_ATOMS: atom_id res chain seq x y z
N MET A 1 21.68 13.64 -12.74
CA MET A 1 21.24 13.25 -11.39
C MET A 1 19.74 13.40 -11.40
N SER A 2 19.04 12.36 -11.85
CA SER A 2 17.59 12.40 -12.01
C SER A 2 16.97 12.03 -10.66
N GLU A 3 16.58 13.02 -9.88
CA GLU A 3 15.75 12.81 -8.70
C GLU A 3 14.30 12.70 -9.18
N GLU A 4 13.79 11.48 -9.27
CA GLU A 4 12.35 11.23 -9.40
C GLU A 4 11.69 11.49 -8.05
N THR A 5 11.06 12.65 -7.93
CA THR A 5 10.21 13.03 -6.80
C THR A 5 8.91 12.22 -6.86
N LEU A 6 8.94 11.00 -6.33
CA LEU A 6 7.75 10.16 -6.16
C LEU A 6 6.77 10.85 -5.20
N SER A 7 5.58 11.19 -5.69
CA SER A 7 4.52 11.86 -4.91
C SER A 7 3.65 10.83 -4.18
N CYS A 8 3.08 11.18 -3.01
CA CYS A 8 2.17 10.33 -2.23
C CYS A 8 0.96 9.77 -3.02
N VAL A 9 0.64 10.41 -4.13
CA VAL A 9 -0.64 10.27 -4.85
C VAL A 9 -0.47 9.58 -6.19
N GLU A 10 0.77 9.32 -6.64
CA GLU A 10 0.98 8.73 -7.96
C GLU A 10 0.50 7.27 -7.98
N PRO A 11 -0.53 6.95 -8.79
CA PRO A 11 -0.87 5.56 -9.06
C PRO A 11 0.27 4.93 -9.87
N LEU A 12 0.63 3.71 -9.50
CA LEU A 12 1.67 2.95 -10.17
C LEU A 12 1.20 2.57 -11.59
N ASP A 13 1.69 3.25 -12.61
CA ASP A 13 1.66 2.76 -13.99
C ASP A 13 2.70 1.62 -14.12
N GLU A 14 2.38 0.45 -13.56
CA GLU A 14 3.00 -0.79 -14.01
C GLU A 14 2.40 -1.11 -15.38
N THR A 15 3.09 -0.74 -16.46
CA THR A 15 2.76 -1.25 -17.80
C THR A 15 3.02 -2.76 -17.80
N PRO A 16 2.01 -3.64 -17.91
CA PRO A 16 2.27 -5.01 -18.27
C PRO A 16 2.55 -5.01 -19.76
N ALA A 17 3.67 -5.62 -20.14
CA ALA A 17 3.94 -5.97 -21.52
C ALA A 17 2.70 -6.63 -22.16
N GLU A 18 2.32 -6.09 -23.31
CA GLU A 18 1.54 -6.71 -24.39
C GLU A 18 0.22 -7.41 -24.02
N ALA A 19 -0.87 -6.84 -24.52
CA ALA A 19 -2.22 -7.39 -24.44
C ALA A 19 -2.32 -8.80 -25.04
N PRO A 20 -3.03 -9.72 -24.37
CA PRO A 20 -3.91 -10.65 -25.05
C PRO A 20 -5.38 -10.24 -24.81
N GLU A 21 -6.15 -10.44 -25.87
CA GLU A 21 -7.58 -10.17 -26.09
C GLU A 21 -8.53 -10.19 -24.88
N ALA A 22 -9.52 -9.31 -25.02
CA ALA A 22 -10.67 -9.10 -24.13
C ALA A 22 -11.37 -10.40 -23.69
N GLN A 23 -11.40 -10.59 -22.37
CA GLN A 23 -12.45 -11.34 -21.68
C GLN A 23 -13.31 -10.35 -20.89
N PRO A 24 -14.64 -10.51 -20.82
CA PRO A 24 -15.52 -9.54 -20.19
C PRO A 24 -15.06 -9.30 -18.75
N ALA A 25 -14.71 -8.05 -18.45
CA ALA A 25 -14.33 -7.62 -17.13
C ALA A 25 -15.46 -7.97 -16.16
N ALA A 26 -15.27 -9.04 -15.38
CA ALA A 26 -16.07 -9.28 -14.20
C ALA A 26 -15.99 -8.01 -13.36
N ALA A 27 -17.15 -7.46 -12.98
CA ALA A 27 -17.25 -6.33 -12.05
C ALA A 27 -16.27 -6.54 -10.89
N PRO A 28 -15.57 -5.50 -10.39
CA PRO A 28 -14.63 -5.65 -9.30
C PRO A 28 -15.36 -6.32 -8.15
N GLN A 29 -15.01 -7.58 -7.91
CA GLN A 29 -15.57 -8.34 -6.81
C GLN A 29 -15.20 -7.57 -5.54
N PRO A 30 -16.12 -7.35 -4.60
CA PRO A 30 -15.79 -6.65 -3.37
C PRO A 30 -14.61 -7.38 -2.74
N ALA A 31 -13.45 -6.73 -2.73
CA ALA A 31 -12.25 -7.31 -2.14
C ALA A 31 -12.62 -7.74 -0.73
N ALA A 32 -12.56 -9.03 -0.45
CA ALA A 32 -12.90 -9.58 0.85
C ALA A 32 -11.90 -8.99 1.86
N MET A 33 -12.28 -7.90 2.53
CA MET A 33 -11.42 -7.23 3.49
C MET A 33 -11.27 -8.15 4.69
N THR A 34 -10.12 -8.82 4.78
CA THR A 34 -9.79 -9.68 5.91
C THR A 34 -9.63 -8.80 7.14
N VAL A 35 -10.55 -8.95 8.10
CA VAL A 35 -10.49 -8.22 9.37
C VAL A 35 -9.32 -8.74 10.19
N ALA A 36 -8.49 -7.84 10.73
CA ALA A 36 -7.41 -8.20 11.63
C ALA A 36 -7.96 -8.90 12.89
N ARG A 37 -7.38 -10.05 13.25
CA ARG A 37 -7.78 -10.85 14.42
C ARG A 37 -6.57 -11.18 15.28
N VAL A 38 -6.73 -11.11 16.60
CA VAL A 38 -5.67 -11.44 17.56
C VAL A 38 -5.24 -12.90 17.39
N GLY A 39 -3.93 -13.16 17.41
CA GLY A 39 -3.34 -14.49 17.24
C GLY A 39 -3.36 -15.02 15.79
N GLN A 40 -3.95 -14.29 14.85
CA GLN A 40 -3.89 -14.61 13.42
C GLN A 40 -2.76 -13.83 12.74
N LYS A 41 -2.35 -14.29 11.55
CA LYS A 41 -1.42 -13.53 10.72
C LYS A 41 -2.04 -12.15 10.43
N ALA A 42 -1.26 -11.09 10.63
CA ALA A 42 -1.68 -9.74 10.27
C ALA A 42 -1.96 -9.67 8.74
N PRO A 43 -2.99 -8.91 8.32
CA PRO A 43 -3.24 -8.67 6.90
C PRO A 43 -2.01 -8.04 6.22
N ASP A 44 -1.63 -8.56 5.06
CA ASP A 44 -0.53 -7.99 4.29
C ASP A 44 -0.94 -6.61 3.75
N PHE A 45 -0.03 -5.64 3.81
CA PHE A 45 -0.21 -4.31 3.24
C PHE A 45 1.07 -3.84 2.55
N SER A 46 0.91 -2.96 1.57
CA SER A 46 1.98 -2.17 0.99
C SER A 46 1.48 -0.78 0.63
N GLY A 47 2.30 0.25 0.82
CA GLY A 47 1.95 1.62 0.49
C GLY A 47 3.17 2.52 0.41
N MET A 48 2.97 3.74 -0.04
CA MET A 48 3.98 4.79 0.02
C MET A 48 3.97 5.41 1.41
N ALA A 49 5.15 5.60 1.99
CA ALA A 49 5.35 6.28 3.26
C ALA A 49 6.46 7.32 3.14
N TYR A 50 6.35 8.40 3.91
CA TYR A 50 7.41 9.40 4.03
C TYR A 50 8.36 9.00 5.16
N VAL A 51 9.61 8.69 4.83
CA VAL A 51 10.63 8.16 5.76
C VAL A 51 11.96 8.85 5.48
N ASP A 52 12.58 9.41 6.52
CA ASP A 52 13.88 10.11 6.45
C ASP A 52 13.94 11.26 5.41
N GLY A 53 12.83 11.98 5.23
CA GLY A 53 12.79 13.12 4.30
C GLY A 53 12.47 12.76 2.85
N GLY A 54 12.05 11.52 2.57
CA GLY A 54 11.66 11.11 1.22
C GLY A 54 10.57 10.05 1.20
N PHE A 55 9.97 9.86 0.03
CA PHE A 55 8.96 8.82 -0.18
C PHE A 55 9.60 7.47 -0.47
N LYS A 56 9.18 6.45 0.28
CA LYS A 56 9.64 5.07 0.12
C LYS A 56 8.43 4.15 0.08
N ARG A 57 8.52 3.09 -0.72
CA ARG A 57 7.55 2.00 -0.66
C ARG A 57 7.83 1.17 0.59
N VAL A 58 6.80 0.95 1.40
CA VAL A 58 6.88 0.12 2.61
C VAL A 58 5.84 -0.99 2.54
N SER A 59 6.19 -2.15 3.08
CA SER A 59 5.31 -3.30 3.20
C SER A 59 5.44 -3.95 4.57
N LEU A 60 4.45 -4.76 4.96
CA LEU A 60 4.53 -5.52 6.21
C LEU A 60 5.73 -6.49 6.22
N LEU A 61 6.15 -6.97 5.05
CA LEU A 61 7.24 -7.94 4.92
C LEU A 61 8.60 -7.33 5.29
N ASP A 62 8.79 -6.03 5.06
CA ASP A 62 10.05 -5.32 5.36
C ASP A 62 10.37 -5.31 6.86
N TYR A 63 9.36 -5.51 7.71
CA TYR A 63 9.47 -5.51 9.16
C TYR A 63 9.44 -6.91 9.78
N ARG A 64 9.53 -7.97 8.98
CA ARG A 64 9.53 -9.35 9.49
C ARG A 64 10.66 -9.59 10.49
N GLY A 65 10.34 -10.25 11.60
CA GLY A 65 11.30 -10.55 12.67
C GLY A 65 11.49 -9.41 13.68
N LYS A 66 10.79 -8.28 13.51
CA LYS A 66 10.71 -7.20 14.48
C LYS A 66 9.29 -7.04 15.00
N TRP A 67 9.14 -6.61 16.25
CA TRP A 67 7.83 -6.15 16.74
C TRP A 67 7.46 -4.87 16.00
N THR A 68 6.29 -4.87 15.38
CA THR A 68 5.79 -3.78 14.53
C THR A 68 4.46 -3.27 15.08
N MET A 69 4.33 -1.95 15.24
CA MET A 69 3.09 -1.30 15.67
C MET A 69 2.53 -0.50 14.49
N ILE A 70 1.25 -0.72 14.17
CA ILE A 70 0.53 0.01 13.13
C ILE A 70 -0.57 0.81 13.82
N CYS A 71 -0.59 2.13 13.62
CA CYS A 71 -1.57 3.03 14.20
C CYS A 71 -2.32 3.75 13.07
N PHE A 72 -3.65 3.72 13.12
CA PHE A 72 -4.51 4.47 12.21
C PHE A 72 -5.03 5.70 12.94
N TYR A 73 -4.94 6.86 12.31
CA TYR A 73 -5.46 8.11 12.84
C TYR A 73 -6.35 8.77 11.77
N PRO A 74 -7.33 9.61 12.16
CA PRO A 74 -8.42 10.02 11.28
C PRO A 74 -8.01 11.02 10.19
N GLY A 75 -6.98 11.84 10.42
CA GLY A 75 -6.48 12.77 9.41
C GLY A 75 -5.43 13.74 9.94
N ASP A 76 -4.73 14.35 8.99
CA ASP A 76 -3.67 15.33 9.22
C ASP A 76 -4.32 16.71 9.44
N PHE A 77 -3.73 17.54 10.30
CA PHE A 77 -4.18 18.92 10.60
C PHE A 77 -5.64 19.04 11.07
N THR A 78 -6.15 18.03 11.77
CA THR A 78 -7.46 18.08 12.43
C THR A 78 -7.37 18.81 13.78
N PHE A 79 -8.51 19.25 14.30
CA PHE A 79 -8.60 19.98 15.58
C PHE A 79 -8.34 19.06 16.78
N VAL A 80 -7.72 19.62 17.84
CA VAL A 80 -7.57 19.04 19.18
C VAL A 80 -8.54 19.67 20.16
#